data_AF-A0A7K1DIE4-F1
#
_entry.id   AF-A0A7K1DIE4-F1
#
_cell.length_a   1.000
_cell.length_b   1.000
_cell.length_c   1.000
_cell.angle_alpha   90.00
_cell.angle_beta   90.00
_cell.angle_gamma   90.00
#
_symmetry.space_group_name_H-M   'P 1'
#
loop_
_entity.id
_entity.type
_entity.pdbx_description
1 polymer ?
#
loop_
_entity_poly.entity_id
_entity_poly.type
_entity_poly.pdbx_seq_one_letter_code
_entity_poly.pdbx_strand_id
1 'polypeptide(L)'
;MIFRTTVRFNSFDECVHSYEKLAAQFKIKKSVKKSLKTFALFSSLVLLVVACSETPRTATNFCRQLAIEAPSIGDPPVTAADVAAMLARYERLSKTAPLVIEDEWKSLTELLAVASRVKSNDPESVQAVIEMAYSTEKESATVAKWTRETCGIDISSGLKVAPTS
;
A
#
# COMPACT_ATOMS: atom_id res chain seq x y z
N MET A 1 -31.31 -19.30 -0.46
CA MET A 1 -30.26 -18.55 -1.19
C MET A 1 -29.14 -18.20 -0.23
N ILE A 2 -28.01 -18.91 -0.26
CA ILE A 2 -26.69 -18.41 0.15
C ILE A 2 -25.68 -19.13 -0.75
N PHE A 3 -25.20 -18.44 -1.79
CA PHE A 3 -24.10 -18.92 -2.63
C PHE A 3 -22.78 -18.57 -1.93
N ARG A 4 -21.96 -19.61 -1.72
CA ARG A 4 -20.66 -19.55 -1.06
C ARG A 4 -19.60 -19.28 -2.12
N THR A 5 -19.12 -18.04 -2.21
CA THR A 5 -18.07 -17.65 -3.15
C THR A 5 -16.69 -18.00 -2.57
N THR A 6 -15.98 -18.89 -3.24
CA THR A 6 -14.57 -19.22 -3.00
C THR A 6 -13.68 -18.03 -3.35
N VAL A 7 -12.97 -17.46 -2.37
CA VAL A 7 -11.91 -16.46 -2.58
C VAL A 7 -10.56 -17.17 -2.64
N ARG A 8 -9.80 -16.85 -3.70
CA ARG A 8 -8.56 -17.49 -4.17
C ARG A 8 -7.36 -17.11 -3.29
N PHE A 9 -6.69 -18.13 -2.73
CA PHE A 9 -5.57 -18.13 -1.78
C PHE A 9 -4.20 -17.84 -2.44
N ASN A 10 -3.99 -16.70 -3.11
CA ASN A 10 -2.68 -16.42 -3.75
C ASN A 10 -1.79 -15.40 -3.01
N SER A 11 -2.28 -14.80 -1.91
CA SER A 11 -1.51 -13.80 -1.15
C SER A 11 -0.75 -14.38 0.06
N PHE A 12 -0.88 -15.68 0.31
CA PHE A 12 -0.33 -16.34 1.50
C PHE A 12 1.14 -16.76 1.32
N ASP A 13 1.58 -17.03 0.09
CA ASP A 13 2.93 -17.56 -0.19
C ASP A 13 4.07 -16.56 0.03
N GLU A 14 3.86 -15.26 -0.25
CA GLU A 14 4.92 -14.25 -0.06
C GLU A 14 5.29 -14.02 1.41
N CYS A 15 4.34 -14.23 2.33
CA CYS A 15 4.62 -14.09 3.76
C CYS A 15 5.48 -15.24 4.29
N VAL A 16 5.27 -16.48 3.84
CA VAL A 16 5.96 -17.67 4.36
C VAL A 16 7.46 -17.66 4.03
N HIS A 17 7.83 -17.17 2.85
CA HIS A 17 9.23 -17.20 2.38
C HIS A 17 10.19 -16.29 3.15
N SER A 18 9.70 -15.23 3.80
CA SER A 18 10.54 -14.33 4.60
C SER A 18 10.93 -14.94 5.96
N TYR A 19 10.10 -15.83 6.50
CA TYR A 19 10.33 -16.47 7.80
C TYR A 19 11.38 -17.59 7.75
N GLU A 20 11.50 -18.34 6.66
CA GLU A 20 12.54 -19.39 6.53
C GLU A 20 13.97 -18.81 6.62
N LYS A 21 14.20 -17.61 6.07
CA LYS A 21 15.52 -16.94 6.13
C LYS A 21 15.91 -16.52 7.55
N LEU A 22 14.93 -16.19 8.41
CA LEU A 22 15.18 -15.81 9.80
C LEU A 22 15.40 -17.02 10.71
N ALA A 23 14.75 -18.16 10.43
CA ALA A 23 14.95 -19.41 11.17
C ALA A 23 16.35 -20.01 11.01
N ALA A 24 17.06 -19.71 9.91
CA ALA A 24 18.41 -20.19 9.66
C ALA A 24 19.48 -19.50 10.55
N GLN A 25 19.23 -18.30 11.06
CA GLN A 25 20.22 -17.53 11.86
C GLN A 25 20.19 -17.87 13.36
N PHE A 26 19.06 -18.33 13.90
CA PHE A 26 18.91 -18.56 15.35
C PHE A 26 19.29 -19.98 15.81
N LYS A 27 19.62 -20.89 14.88
CA LYS A 27 19.90 -22.31 15.17
C LYS A 27 21.35 -22.62 15.61
N ILE A 28 22.17 -21.60 15.91
CA ILE A 28 23.58 -21.76 16.28
C ILE A 28 23.88 -21.07 17.62
N LYS A 29 23.45 -21.66 18.75
CA LYS A 29 24.25 -21.79 19.99
C LYS A 29 23.39 -22.22 21.18
N LYS A 30 23.85 -23.28 21.86
CA LYS A 30 23.48 -23.72 23.22
C LYS A 30 21.99 -24.10 23.34
N SER A 31 21.60 -25.37 23.36
CA SER A 31 21.81 -26.19 24.55
C SER A 31 21.34 -27.65 24.30
N VAL A 32 21.73 -28.27 23.18
CA VAL A 32 21.52 -29.71 22.96
C VAL A 32 22.64 -30.49 23.67
N LYS A 33 22.75 -30.37 25.00
CA LYS A 33 23.59 -31.27 25.80
C LYS A 33 23.24 -31.22 27.30
N LYS A 34 22.03 -31.59 27.69
CA LYS A 34 21.80 -32.35 28.94
C LYS A 34 20.34 -32.72 29.14
N SER A 35 20.17 -33.94 29.64
CA SER A 35 18.96 -34.47 30.26
C SER A 35 17.75 -34.72 29.36
N LEU A 36 17.93 -35.78 28.57
CA LEU A 36 16.93 -36.81 28.38
C LEU A 36 16.41 -37.29 29.76
N LYS A 37 15.08 -37.38 29.87
CA LYS A 37 14.25 -37.87 31.00
C LYS A 37 13.62 -36.76 31.84
N THR A 38 12.31 -36.94 32.07
CA THR A 38 11.38 -36.18 32.91
C THR A 38 11.01 -34.79 32.38
N PHE A 39 9.90 -34.73 31.63
CA PHE A 39 8.75 -33.85 31.89
C PHE A 39 7.66 -34.17 30.85
N ALA A 40 7.04 -35.34 31.02
CA ALA A 40 5.67 -35.53 30.54
C ALA A 40 4.78 -34.64 31.43
N LEU A 41 3.77 -34.00 30.83
CA LEU A 41 2.85 -33.02 31.44
C LEU A 41 3.46 -31.63 31.68
N PHE A 42 3.53 -30.78 30.65
CA PHE A 42 3.29 -29.35 30.83
C PHE A 42 2.71 -28.74 29.56
N SER A 43 1.49 -28.24 29.70
CA SER A 43 0.86 -27.17 28.93
C SER A 43 0.69 -27.36 27.43
N SER A 44 -0.53 -27.79 27.08
CA SER A 44 -1.29 -27.24 25.97
C SER A 44 -1.06 -25.74 25.77
N LEU A 45 -1.21 -25.33 24.50
CA LEU A 45 -1.56 -23.99 24.05
C LEU A 45 -0.44 -22.94 24.05
N VAL A 46 0.43 -23.03 23.05
CA VAL A 46 0.98 -21.84 22.39
C VAL A 46 0.60 -21.92 20.91
N LEU A 47 -0.69 -21.67 20.64
CA LEU A 47 -1.12 -21.19 19.32
C LEU A 47 -0.54 -19.78 19.20
N LEU A 48 0.64 -19.65 18.62
CA LEU A 48 1.13 -18.38 18.06
C LEU A 48 0.19 -18.02 16.91
N VAL A 49 -0.98 -17.47 17.24
CA VAL A 49 -1.75 -16.67 16.30
C VAL A 49 -0.93 -15.42 16.08
N VAL A 50 0.02 -15.48 15.14
CA VAL A 50 0.54 -14.29 14.49
C VAL A 50 -0.64 -13.77 13.68
N ALA A 51 -1.55 -13.06 14.36
CA ALA A 51 -2.55 -12.29 13.67
C ALA A 51 -1.75 -11.33 12.78
N CYS A 52 -1.94 -11.40 11.46
CA CYS A 52 -1.61 -10.31 10.58
C CYS A 52 -2.37 -9.09 11.10
N SER A 53 -1.77 -8.30 11.99
CA SER A 53 -2.33 -7.04 12.41
C SER A 53 -2.25 -6.12 11.20
N GLU A 54 -3.37 -5.90 10.52
CA GLU A 54 -3.45 -4.83 9.54
C GLU A 54 -3.00 -3.53 10.22
N THR A 55 -2.10 -2.80 9.58
CA THR A 55 -1.60 -1.53 10.13
C THR A 55 -2.79 -0.60 10.35
N PRO A 56 -3.04 -0.10 11.57
CA PRO A 56 -4.18 0.76 11.82
C PRO A 56 -4.22 1.97 10.90
N ARG A 57 -5.42 2.31 10.39
CA ARG A 57 -5.68 3.49 9.55
C ARG A 57 -5.67 4.78 10.36
N THR A 58 -4.47 5.25 10.70
CA THR A 58 -4.25 6.45 11.51
C THR A 58 -3.34 7.43 10.79
N ALA A 59 -3.46 8.72 11.14
CA ALA A 59 -2.59 9.76 10.58
C ALA A 59 -1.11 9.44 10.78
N THR A 60 -0.70 8.93 11.94
CA THR A 60 0.70 8.57 12.20
C THR A 60 1.21 7.48 11.26
N ASN A 61 0.43 6.42 11.03
CA ASN A 61 0.84 5.33 10.14
C ASN A 61 0.86 5.79 8.68
N PHE A 62 -0.14 6.56 8.27
CA PHE A 62 -0.18 7.15 6.93
C PHE A 62 0.98 8.10 6.68
N CYS A 63 1.25 9.06 7.58
CA CYS A 63 2.36 10.00 7.43
C CYS A 63 3.72 9.28 7.41
N ARG A 64 3.88 8.21 8.20
CA ARG A 64 5.10 7.37 8.15
C ARG A 64 5.26 6.72 6.78
N GLN A 65 4.20 6.12 6.24
CA GLN A 65 4.26 5.51 4.91
C GLN A 65 4.47 6.58 3.84
N LEU A 66 3.83 7.74 3.96
CA LEU A 66 3.97 8.84 3.00
C LEU A 66 5.41 9.35 2.96
N ALA A 67 6.09 9.46 4.09
CA ALA A 67 7.51 9.84 4.12
C ALA A 67 8.42 8.87 3.36
N ILE A 68 8.06 7.58 3.28
CA ILE A 68 8.81 6.57 2.52
C ILE A 68 8.55 6.73 1.02
N GLU A 69 7.31 6.99 0.62
CA GLU A 69 6.91 7.03 -0.79
C GLU A 69 7.13 8.41 -1.44
N ALA A 70 7.06 9.49 -0.66
CA ALA A 70 7.08 10.88 -1.14
C ALA A 70 8.25 11.23 -2.06
N PRO A 71 9.50 10.77 -1.84
CA PRO A 71 10.60 11.04 -2.76
C PRO A 71 10.34 10.58 -4.19
N SER A 72 9.54 9.53 -4.38
CA SER A 72 9.17 9.02 -5.70
C SER A 72 7.80 9.49 -6.20
N ILE A 73 6.95 10.08 -5.35
CA ILE A 73 5.66 10.67 -5.77
C ILE A 73 5.90 11.99 -6.51
N GLY A 74 6.98 12.70 -6.17
CA GLY A 74 7.34 13.97 -6.80
C GLY A 74 7.87 13.85 -8.23
N ASP A 75 8.24 12.64 -8.67
CA ASP A 75 8.78 12.41 -10.00
C ASP A 75 7.64 12.22 -11.02
N PRO A 76 7.55 13.04 -12.09
CA PRO A 76 6.52 12.87 -13.11
C PRO A 76 6.74 11.53 -13.84
N PRO A 77 5.70 10.69 -13.99
CA PRO A 77 5.83 9.43 -14.71
C PRO A 77 6.10 9.67 -16.20
N VAL A 78 7.09 9.01 -16.78
CA VAL A 78 7.49 9.16 -18.20
C VAL A 78 7.04 7.96 -19.03
N THR A 79 6.85 6.81 -18.40
CA THR A 79 6.46 5.54 -19.03
C THR A 79 5.22 4.94 -18.37
N ALA A 80 4.58 3.99 -19.05
CA ALA A 80 3.49 3.21 -18.47
C ALA A 80 3.94 2.42 -17.21
N ALA A 81 5.21 2.00 -17.16
CA ALA A 81 5.78 1.35 -15.98
C ALA A 81 5.89 2.32 -14.79
N ASP A 82 6.22 3.59 -15.04
CA ASP A 82 6.26 4.62 -13.99
C ASP A 82 4.86 4.89 -13.43
N VAL A 83 3.84 4.94 -14.29
CA VAL A 83 2.43 5.09 -13.87
C VAL A 83 1.99 3.89 -13.01
N ALA A 84 2.30 2.67 -13.42
CA ALA A 84 2.00 1.47 -12.62
C ALA A 84 2.73 1.47 -11.28
N ALA A 85 4.00 1.92 -11.26
CA ALA A 85 4.76 2.06 -10.04
C ALA A 85 4.18 3.17 -9.14
N MET A 86 3.67 4.27 -9.70
CA MET A 86 2.98 5.32 -8.96
C MET A 86 1.67 4.81 -8.34
N LEU A 87 0.86 4.09 -9.12
CA LEU A 87 -0.37 3.45 -8.62
C LEU A 87 -0.07 2.53 -7.44
N ALA A 88 0.95 1.67 -7.54
CA ALA A 88 1.32 0.77 -6.45
C ALA A 88 1.73 1.51 -5.17
N ARG A 89 2.32 2.71 -5.27
CA ARG A 89 2.62 3.56 -4.10
C ARG A 89 1.34 4.06 -3.45
N TYR A 90 0.41 4.56 -4.27
CA TYR A 90 -0.89 5.05 -3.79
C TYR A 90 -1.72 3.94 -3.13
N GLU A 91 -1.74 2.73 -3.70
CA GLU A 91 -2.39 1.56 -3.10
C GLU A 91 -1.79 1.14 -1.76
N ARG A 92 -0.46 1.25 -1.59
CA ARG A 92 0.19 1.00 -0.29
C ARG A 92 -0.23 2.03 0.74
N LEU A 93 -0.32 3.30 0.36
CA LEU A 93 -0.81 4.37 1.23
C LEU A 93 -2.27 4.18 1.62
N SER A 94 -3.12 3.68 0.70
CA SER A 94 -4.53 3.37 0.96
C SER A 94 -4.75 2.37 2.09
N LYS A 95 -3.76 1.51 2.40
CA LYS A 95 -3.83 0.57 3.54
C LYS A 95 -3.79 1.27 4.90
N THR A 96 -3.29 2.49 4.94
CA THR A 96 -3.11 3.28 6.16
C THR A 96 -3.89 4.60 6.15
N ALA A 97 -4.56 4.94 5.04
CA ALA A 97 -5.31 6.17 4.88
C ALA A 97 -6.34 6.33 6.00
N PRO A 98 -6.29 7.42 6.79
CA PRO A 98 -7.26 7.66 7.84
C PRO A 98 -8.60 8.08 7.26
N LEU A 99 -9.70 7.79 7.99
CA LEU A 99 -11.08 8.05 7.55
C LEU A 99 -11.34 9.50 7.08
N VAL A 100 -10.58 10.47 7.59
CA VAL A 100 -10.73 11.89 7.25
C VAL A 100 -10.34 12.25 5.81
N ILE A 101 -9.52 11.42 5.14
CA ILE A 101 -9.12 11.62 3.73
C ILE A 101 -9.28 10.35 2.90
N GLU A 102 -9.97 9.33 3.41
CA GLU A 102 -10.02 8.01 2.78
C GLU A 102 -10.69 8.07 1.40
N ASP A 103 -11.81 8.78 1.29
CA ASP A 103 -12.56 8.92 0.05
C ASP A 103 -11.78 9.74 -0.98
N GLU A 104 -11.16 10.85 -0.57
CA GLU A 104 -10.34 11.64 -1.48
C GLU A 104 -9.11 10.86 -1.94
N TRP A 105 -8.42 10.15 -1.04
CA TRP A 105 -7.29 9.30 -1.40
C TRP A 105 -7.69 8.18 -2.36
N LYS A 106 -8.89 7.62 -2.20
CA LYS A 106 -9.45 6.64 -3.11
C LYS A 106 -9.66 7.23 -4.50
N SER A 107 -10.23 8.43 -4.64
CA SER A 107 -10.39 9.11 -5.93
C SER A 107 -9.04 9.31 -6.64
N LEU A 108 -8.00 9.69 -5.91
CA LEU A 108 -6.64 9.84 -6.47
C LEU A 108 -6.09 8.50 -6.96
N THR A 109 -6.33 7.43 -6.20
CA THR A 109 -5.90 6.07 -6.57
C THR A 109 -6.67 5.56 -7.81
N GLU A 110 -7.97 5.87 -7.91
CA GLU A 110 -8.81 5.52 -9.04
C GLU A 110 -8.37 6.27 -10.32
N LEU A 111 -8.05 7.56 -10.22
CA LEU A 111 -7.45 8.31 -11.33
C LEU A 111 -6.16 7.65 -11.83
N LEU A 112 -5.24 7.29 -10.94
CA LEU A 112 -4.01 6.58 -11.31
C LEU A 112 -4.30 5.21 -11.94
N ALA A 113 -5.35 4.51 -11.48
CA ALA A 113 -5.77 3.26 -12.09
C ALA A 113 -6.30 3.46 -13.52
N VAL A 114 -7.09 4.51 -13.77
CA VAL A 114 -7.55 4.88 -15.12
C VAL A 114 -6.35 5.26 -16.00
N ALA A 115 -5.45 6.12 -15.51
CA ALA A 115 -4.23 6.52 -16.21
C ALA A 115 -3.32 5.33 -16.55
N SER A 116 -3.19 4.34 -15.66
CA SER A 116 -2.37 3.14 -15.91
C SER A 116 -2.85 2.28 -17.07
N ARG A 117 -4.11 2.44 -17.49
CA ARG A 117 -4.75 1.67 -18.56
C ARG A 117 -4.91 2.47 -19.86
N VAL A 118 -4.38 3.70 -19.91
CA VAL A 118 -4.55 4.59 -21.05
C VAL A 118 -3.93 4.00 -22.32
N LYS A 119 -4.66 4.07 -23.42
CA LYS A 119 -4.16 3.77 -24.76
C LYS A 119 -3.93 5.09 -25.48
N SER A 120 -2.68 5.46 -25.68
CA SER A 120 -2.31 6.77 -26.25
C SER A 120 -2.78 6.98 -27.70
N ASN A 121 -3.09 5.90 -28.43
CA ASN A 121 -3.62 5.94 -29.79
C ASN A 121 -5.16 5.88 -29.86
N ASP A 122 -5.84 5.94 -28.72
CA ASP A 122 -7.30 5.88 -28.60
C ASP A 122 -7.80 7.19 -27.95
N PRO A 123 -8.44 8.09 -28.72
CA PRO A 123 -8.85 9.39 -28.21
C PRO A 123 -9.89 9.29 -27.08
N GLU A 124 -10.75 8.26 -27.07
CA GLU A 124 -11.70 8.05 -25.98
C GLU A 124 -10.98 7.64 -24.69
N SER A 125 -9.96 6.78 -24.81
CA SER A 125 -9.13 6.39 -23.67
C SER A 125 -8.39 7.58 -23.06
N VAL A 126 -7.88 8.50 -23.88
CA VAL A 126 -7.20 9.72 -23.41
C VAL A 126 -8.22 10.66 -22.75
N GLN A 127 -9.38 10.85 -23.38
CA GLN A 127 -10.43 11.72 -22.85
C GLN A 127 -10.95 11.25 -21.48
N ALA A 128 -11.05 9.94 -21.26
CA ALA A 128 -11.44 9.37 -19.96
C ALA A 128 -10.46 9.73 -18.83
N VAL A 129 -9.15 9.77 -19.12
CA VAL A 129 -8.14 10.21 -18.14
C VAL A 129 -8.30 11.70 -17.84
N ILE A 130 -8.53 12.52 -18.87
CA ILE A 130 -8.72 13.97 -18.74
C ILE A 130 -9.95 14.28 -17.88
N GLU A 131 -11.09 13.67 -18.19
CA GLU A 131 -12.32 13.85 -17.43
C GLU A 131 -12.15 13.41 -15.97
N MET A 132 -11.54 12.25 -15.74
CA MET A 132 -11.26 11.77 -14.39
C MET A 132 -10.32 12.73 -13.64
N ALA A 133 -9.29 13.26 -14.30
CA ALA A 133 -8.36 14.21 -13.70
C ALA A 133 -9.08 15.47 -13.24
N TYR A 134 -9.92 16.08 -14.08
CA TYR A 134 -10.74 17.24 -13.71
C TYR A 134 -11.69 16.93 -12.57
N SER A 135 -12.33 15.76 -12.59
CA SER A 135 -13.25 15.35 -11.52
C SER A 135 -12.56 15.10 -10.16
N THR A 136 -11.25 14.88 -10.16
CA THR A 136 -10.43 14.56 -8.97
C THR A 136 -9.69 15.78 -8.40
N GLU A 137 -9.78 16.96 -9.04
CA GLU A 137 -9.00 18.14 -8.65
C GLU A 137 -9.27 18.58 -7.21
N LYS A 138 -10.53 18.55 -6.79
CA LYS A 138 -10.94 18.96 -5.44
C LYS A 138 -10.39 18.00 -4.39
N GLU A 139 -10.48 16.71 -4.64
CA GLU A 139 -9.99 15.63 -3.80
C GLU A 139 -8.47 15.75 -3.66
N SER A 140 -7.77 16.03 -4.77
CA SER A 140 -6.32 16.23 -4.79
C SER A 140 -5.91 17.43 -3.95
N ALA A 141 -6.62 18.55 -4.06
CA ALA A 141 -6.38 19.73 -3.23
C ALA A 141 -6.64 19.46 -1.74
N THR A 142 -7.70 18.72 -1.41
CA THR A 142 -8.02 18.33 -0.03
C THR A 142 -6.91 17.46 0.56
N VAL A 143 -6.48 16.43 -0.16
CA VAL A 143 -5.38 15.55 0.28
C VAL A 143 -4.08 16.35 0.43
N ALA A 144 -3.70 17.14 -0.58
CA ALA A 144 -2.46 17.92 -0.52
C ALA A 144 -2.43 18.90 0.66
N LYS A 145 -3.56 19.56 0.95
CA LYS A 145 -3.70 20.40 2.13
C LYS A 145 -3.54 19.57 3.40
N TRP A 146 -4.27 18.47 3.52
CA TRP A 146 -4.25 17.64 4.72
C TRP A 146 -2.87 17.03 4.98
N THR A 147 -2.17 16.53 3.95
CA THR A 147 -0.81 15.97 4.12
C THR A 147 0.19 17.05 4.48
N ARG A 148 0.02 18.28 3.96
CA ARG A 148 0.86 19.41 4.34
C ARG A 148 0.65 19.80 5.79
N GLU A 149 -0.60 19.94 6.22
CA GLU A 149 -0.96 20.36 7.59
C GLU A 149 -0.70 19.27 8.64
N THR A 150 -0.91 17.99 8.29
CA THR A 150 -0.83 16.87 9.24
C THR A 150 0.51 16.14 9.21
N CYS A 151 1.08 15.94 8.02
CA CYS A 151 2.33 15.19 7.85
C CYS A 151 3.55 16.09 7.62
N GLY A 152 3.35 17.38 7.32
CA GLY A 152 4.44 18.27 6.88
C GLY A 152 4.98 17.93 5.49
N ILE A 153 4.23 17.17 4.68
CA ILE A 153 4.63 16.71 3.34
C ILE A 153 3.66 17.26 2.31
N ASP A 154 4.20 17.97 1.32
CA ASP A 154 3.45 18.47 0.18
C ASP A 154 3.55 17.50 -1.01
N ILE A 155 2.42 16.95 -1.42
CA ILE A 155 2.32 16.02 -2.56
C ILE A 155 1.80 16.70 -3.85
N SER A 156 1.55 18.01 -3.81
CA SER A 156 0.95 18.74 -4.94
C SER A 156 1.87 18.87 -6.16
N SER A 157 3.16 18.54 -6.05
CA SER A 157 4.10 18.57 -7.17
C SER A 157 3.92 17.44 -8.18
N GLY A 158 3.18 16.38 -7.83
CA GLY A 158 3.08 15.16 -8.63
C GLY A 158 2.25 15.26 -9.92
N LEU A 159 1.38 16.27 -10.06
CA LEU A 159 0.53 16.46 -11.24
C LEU A 159 0.61 17.91 -11.76
N LYS A 160 1.78 18.32 -12.27
CA LYS A 160 1.87 19.58 -13.02
C LYS A 160 1.36 19.38 -14.45
N VAL A 161 0.08 19.58 -14.68
CA VAL A 161 -0.45 19.86 -16.03
C VAL A 161 -0.05 21.30 -16.37
N ALA A 162 1.06 21.48 -17.07
CA ALA A 162 1.40 22.79 -17.61
C ALA A 162 0.47 23.11 -18.80
N PRO A 163 -0.06 24.34 -18.93
CA PRO A 163 -0.59 24.78 -20.21
C PRO A 163 0.60 24.90 -21.18
N THR A 164 0.58 24.11 -22.25
CA THR A 164 1.50 24.33 -23.37
C THR A 164 1.02 25.57 -24.12
N SER A 165 1.66 26.70 -23.84
CA SER A 165 1.60 27.90 -24.68
C SER A 165 2.45 27.72 -25.93
#